data_AF-F0XUL2-F1
#
_entry.id   AF-F0XUL2-F1
#
_cell.length_a   1.000
_cell.length_b   1.000
_cell.length_c   1.000
_cell.angle_alpha   90.00
_cell.angle_beta   90.00
_cell.angle_gamma   90.00
#
_symmetry.space_group_name_H-M   'P 1'
#
loop_
_entity.id
_entity.type
_entity.pdbx_description
1 polymer ?
#
loop_
_entity_poly.entity_id
_entity_poly.type
_entity_poly.pdbx_seq_one_letter_code
_entity_poly.pdbx_strand_id
1 'polypeptide(L)'
;MSQRPMLHQADERRFLDERGSSATVAPNGLNPATIMEKAVRERIVDSYFWKEQCFGVNEADVVDRVVDHVNCIGGTTGTAQKPTPFLCLAFKLLQLAPNDEILAAYLQHGGERFKYLRALALFYVRLTRPADAVYRTLEPFLADRRKLRRRGRAGTTLTFVDDFVDDLLVKPRVCATSLWKLPSRDVLEDLGKLEPRVSPLGDIDEILDEEEEEARRMDVEDENDDAMQRDQDDRSDDSSHDRRDRNGRRASSYDSDRDEHDDRPTEQRRPRRDSRDDDDNSSDSGSGARSRSR
;
A
#
# COMPACT_ATOMS: atom_id res chain seq x y z
N MET A 1 -49.84 16.31 10.25
CA MET A 1 -48.41 15.98 10.44
C MET A 1 -48.34 14.52 10.85
N SER A 2 -48.17 13.62 9.86
CA SER A 2 -48.11 12.18 10.11
C SER A 2 -46.74 11.86 10.73
N GLN A 3 -46.71 11.54 12.02
CA GLN A 3 -45.52 11.03 12.69
C GLN A 3 -45.21 9.66 12.07
N ARG A 4 -44.26 9.60 11.14
CA ARG A 4 -43.64 8.32 10.77
C ARG A 4 -43.07 7.71 12.06
N PRO A 5 -43.40 6.47 12.42
CA PRO A 5 -42.90 5.88 13.65
C PRO A 5 -41.37 5.78 13.55
N MET A 6 -40.65 6.45 14.46
CA MET A 6 -39.18 6.52 14.51
C MET A 6 -38.56 5.21 15.04
N LEU A 7 -39.00 4.06 14.53
CA LEU A 7 -38.50 2.74 14.96
C LEU A 7 -37.00 2.61 14.71
N HIS A 8 -36.52 3.10 13.56
CA HIS A 8 -35.11 3.06 13.20
C HIS A 8 -34.18 3.79 14.17
N GLN A 9 -34.58 4.98 14.65
CA GLN A 9 -33.77 5.73 15.61
C GLN A 9 -33.79 5.08 16.99
N ALA A 10 -34.88 4.38 17.35
CA ALA A 10 -34.97 3.60 18.58
C ALA A 10 -34.06 2.36 18.53
N ASP A 11 -34.01 1.65 17.40
CA ASP A 11 -33.12 0.49 17.21
C ASP A 11 -31.64 0.88 17.18
N GLU A 12 -31.29 2.01 16.54
CA GLU A 12 -29.93 2.57 16.59
C GLU A 12 -29.51 2.96 18.01
N ARG A 13 -30.38 3.64 18.75
CA ARG A 13 -30.11 4.00 20.15
C ARG A 13 -30.01 2.77 21.04
N ARG A 14 -30.83 1.74 20.81
CA ARG A 14 -30.79 0.47 21.54
C ARG A 14 -29.49 -0.29 21.28
N PHE A 15 -28.97 -0.28 20.06
CA PHE A 15 -27.68 -0.90 19.74
C PHE A 15 -26.51 -0.19 20.43
N LEU A 16 -26.58 1.13 20.58
CA LEU A 16 -25.56 1.94 21.25
C LEU A 16 -25.68 1.94 22.78
N ASP A 17 -26.84 1.54 23.33
CA ASP A 17 -27.09 1.50 24.76
C ASP A 17 -26.49 0.24 25.38
N GLU A 18 -25.35 0.39 26.05
CA GLU A 18 -24.59 -0.69 26.69
C GLU A 18 -25.34 -1.33 27.89
N ARG A 19 -26.47 -0.75 28.34
CA ARG A 19 -27.19 -1.13 29.57
C ARG A 19 -28.11 -2.35 29.45
N GLY A 20 -28.06 -3.09 28.35
CA GLY A 20 -28.89 -4.28 28.17
C GLY A 20 -28.68 -4.95 26.83
N SER A 21 -27.44 -5.30 26.49
CA SER A 21 -27.06 -5.90 25.20
C SER A 21 -27.86 -7.18 24.90
N SER A 22 -29.01 -7.02 24.26
CA SER A 22 -29.70 -8.10 23.54
C SER A 22 -29.09 -8.34 22.17
N ALA A 23 -27.96 -7.71 21.86
CA ALA A 23 -27.25 -7.90 20.60
C ALA A 23 -26.61 -9.29 20.60
N THR A 24 -26.86 -10.03 19.52
CA THR A 24 -26.19 -11.31 19.25
C THR A 24 -24.69 -11.09 19.23
N VAL A 25 -23.97 -11.87 20.02
CA VAL A 25 -22.51 -11.81 20.09
C VAL A 25 -21.93 -12.16 18.72
N ALA A 26 -20.87 -11.48 18.31
CA ALA A 26 -20.17 -11.83 17.08
C ALA A 26 -19.59 -13.26 17.18
N PRO A 27 -19.34 -13.96 16.06
CA PRO A 27 -18.81 -15.31 16.07
C PRO A 27 -17.47 -15.49 16.82
N ASN A 28 -16.71 -14.43 17.03
CA ASN A 28 -15.49 -14.42 17.86
C ASN A 28 -15.75 -14.20 19.37
N GLY A 29 -16.99 -14.11 19.81
CA GLY A 29 -17.35 -13.89 21.21
C GLY A 29 -17.36 -12.42 21.66
N LEU A 30 -17.08 -11.46 20.76
CA LEU A 30 -17.10 -10.03 21.08
C LEU A 30 -18.49 -9.42 20.86
N ASN A 31 -18.83 -8.39 21.64
CA ASN A 31 -20.04 -7.62 21.41
C ASN A 31 -19.85 -6.69 20.19
N PRO A 32 -20.63 -6.82 19.11
CA PRO A 32 -20.51 -5.97 17.93
C PRO A 32 -20.54 -4.46 18.22
N ALA A 33 -21.29 -4.03 19.25
CA ALA A 33 -21.39 -2.64 19.65
C ALA A 33 -20.10 -2.09 20.30
N THR A 34 -19.24 -2.96 20.85
CA THR A 34 -18.01 -2.55 21.56
C THR A 34 -16.73 -2.85 20.80
N ILE A 35 -16.80 -3.52 19.64
CA ILE A 35 -15.64 -3.80 18.78
C ILE A 35 -14.93 -2.49 18.38
N MET A 36 -15.68 -1.44 18.06
CA MET A 36 -15.13 -0.13 17.74
C MET A 36 -15.01 0.74 18.99
N GLU A 37 -13.91 1.50 19.10
CA GLU A 37 -13.64 2.42 20.20
C GLU A 37 -14.81 3.41 20.40
N LYS A 38 -15.23 3.64 21.65
CA LYS A 38 -16.38 4.52 21.97
C LYS A 38 -16.27 5.90 21.31
N ALA A 39 -15.09 6.52 21.39
CA ALA A 39 -14.85 7.82 20.76
C ALA A 39 -15.05 7.80 19.23
N VAL A 40 -14.73 6.68 18.57
CA VAL A 40 -14.95 6.52 17.13
C VAL A 40 -16.44 6.34 16.84
N ARG A 41 -17.17 5.55 17.65
CA ARG A 41 -18.62 5.35 17.50
C ARG A 41 -19.38 6.67 17.61
N GLU A 42 -19.07 7.49 18.62
CA GLU A 42 -19.67 8.82 18.80
C GLU A 42 -19.45 9.71 17.57
N ARG A 43 -18.23 9.70 17.01
CA ARG A 43 -17.91 10.45 15.78
C ARG A 43 -18.66 9.94 14.56
N ILE A 44 -18.88 8.62 14.45
CA ILE A 44 -19.64 8.00 13.37
C ILE A 44 -21.10 8.44 13.44
N VAL A 45 -21.76 8.25 14.59
CA VAL A 45 -23.20 8.56 14.74
C VAL A 45 -23.49 10.05 14.61
N ASP A 46 -22.54 10.91 14.98
CA ASP A 46 -22.66 12.35 14.81
C ASP A 46 -22.36 12.84 13.40
N SER A 47 -21.70 12.02 12.58
CA SER A 47 -21.31 12.40 11.22
C SER A 47 -22.54 12.62 10.33
N TYR A 48 -22.42 13.60 9.43
CA TYR A 48 -23.45 13.87 8.43
C TYR A 48 -23.73 12.64 7.55
N PHE A 49 -22.68 11.91 7.17
CA PHE A 49 -22.81 10.70 6.36
C PHE A 49 -23.68 9.64 7.05
N TRP A 50 -23.48 9.40 8.35
CA TRP A 50 -24.28 8.43 9.08
C TRP A 50 -25.77 8.82 9.10
N LYS A 51 -26.07 10.08 9.43
CA LYS A 51 -27.43 10.59 9.58
C LYS A 51 -28.23 10.57 8.27
N GLU A 52 -27.56 10.77 7.13
CA GLU A 52 -28.22 10.84 5.82
C GLU A 52 -28.18 9.52 5.04
N GLN A 53 -27.05 8.81 5.08
CA GLN A 53 -26.76 7.69 4.19
C GLN A 53 -26.79 6.32 4.90
N CYS A 54 -26.64 6.28 6.23
CA CYS A 54 -26.70 5.03 7.01
C CYS A 54 -28.02 4.87 7.79
N PHE A 55 -28.95 5.83 7.67
CA PHE A 55 -30.24 5.78 8.33
C PHE A 55 -31.14 4.75 7.67
N GLY A 56 -31.47 3.72 8.43
CA GLY A 56 -32.35 2.62 8.01
C GLY A 56 -32.01 1.91 6.72
N VAL A 57 -30.71 1.75 6.48
CA VAL A 57 -30.19 0.93 5.38
C VAL A 57 -30.26 -0.56 5.71
N ASN A 58 -30.63 -1.37 4.72
CA ASN A 58 -30.53 -2.83 4.74
C ASN A 58 -29.20 -3.30 4.14
N GLU A 59 -28.98 -4.61 4.08
CA GLU A 59 -27.78 -5.21 3.50
C GLU A 59 -27.60 -4.86 2.02
N ALA A 60 -28.65 -4.92 1.20
CA ALA A 60 -28.57 -4.57 -0.21
C ALA A 60 -28.19 -3.09 -0.42
N ASP A 61 -28.78 -2.18 0.36
CA ASP A 61 -28.50 -0.75 0.32
C ASP A 61 -27.03 -0.47 0.65
N VAL A 62 -26.39 -1.27 1.51
CA VAL A 62 -24.96 -1.11 1.81
C VAL A 62 -24.13 -1.23 0.54
N VAL A 63 -24.48 -2.12 -0.39
CA VAL A 63 -23.78 -2.24 -1.67
C VAL A 63 -23.86 -0.94 -2.44
N ASP A 64 -25.05 -0.37 -2.58
CA ASP A 64 -25.25 0.91 -3.28
C ASP A 64 -24.48 2.06 -2.61
N ARG A 65 -24.55 2.15 -1.27
CA ARG A 65 -23.80 3.18 -0.52
C ARG A 65 -22.29 3.03 -0.67
N VAL A 66 -21.77 1.80 -0.76
CA VAL A 66 -20.34 1.58 -1.00
C VAL A 66 -19.96 2.11 -2.37
N VAL A 67 -20.73 1.78 -3.40
CA VAL A 67 -20.44 2.20 -4.78
C VAL A 67 -20.48 3.72 -4.91
N ASP A 68 -21.49 4.36 -4.33
CA ASP A 68 -21.72 5.80 -4.50
C ASP A 68 -20.79 6.67 -3.65
N HIS A 69 -20.41 6.20 -2.46
CA HIS A 69 -19.79 7.08 -1.46
C HIS A 69 -18.39 6.65 -0.99
N VAL A 70 -17.99 5.40 -1.22
CA VAL A 70 -16.68 4.93 -0.77
C VAL A 70 -15.66 5.06 -1.89
N ASN A 71 -14.83 6.10 -1.78
CA ASN A 71 -13.74 6.37 -2.72
C ASN A 71 -12.35 6.11 -2.14
N CYS A 72 -12.26 5.81 -0.84
CA CYS A 72 -11.03 5.50 -0.13
C CYS A 72 -11.31 4.63 1.11
N ILE A 73 -10.35 3.79 1.47
CA ILE A 73 -10.31 3.09 2.75
C ILE A 73 -9.65 3.98 3.80
N GLY A 74 -10.15 3.99 5.03
CA GLY A 74 -9.56 4.81 6.08
C GLY A 74 -10.39 4.84 7.35
N GLY A 75 -9.81 5.42 8.39
CA GLY A 75 -10.47 5.61 9.68
C GLY A 75 -11.08 6.99 9.81
N THR A 76 -10.63 7.73 10.82
CA THR A 76 -10.92 9.15 11.00
C THR A 76 -9.83 10.02 10.36
N THR A 77 -10.22 11.17 9.82
CA THR A 77 -9.32 12.05 9.05
C THR A 77 -9.41 13.51 9.48
N GLY A 78 -8.30 14.23 9.35
CA GLY A 78 -8.17 15.64 9.70
C GLY A 78 -8.16 15.93 11.21
N THR A 79 -8.05 17.21 11.54
CA THR A 79 -8.10 17.73 12.92
C THR A 79 -9.46 17.52 13.56
N ALA A 80 -10.53 17.62 12.77
CA ALA A 80 -11.90 17.37 13.20
C ALA A 80 -12.23 15.88 13.43
N GLN A 81 -11.29 14.95 13.17
CA GLN A 81 -11.47 13.50 13.32
C GLN A 81 -12.74 12.99 12.60
N LYS A 82 -12.99 13.48 11.38
CA LYS A 82 -14.18 13.09 10.61
C LYS A 82 -14.03 11.64 10.15
N PRO A 83 -14.99 10.74 10.45
CA PRO A 83 -14.95 9.36 9.98
C PRO A 83 -15.15 9.32 8.46
N THR A 84 -14.47 8.39 7.80
CA THR A 84 -14.69 8.13 6.37
C THR A 84 -16.01 7.37 6.14
N PRO A 85 -16.63 7.48 4.95
CA PRO A 85 -17.79 6.66 4.59
C PRO A 85 -17.54 5.16 4.76
N PHE A 86 -16.33 4.70 4.44
CA PHE A 86 -15.90 3.31 4.67
C PHE A 86 -16.08 2.88 6.12
N LEU A 87 -15.60 3.70 7.06
CA LEU A 87 -15.70 3.42 8.49
C LEU A 87 -17.15 3.44 9.00
N CYS A 88 -17.96 4.38 8.49
CA CYS A 88 -19.37 4.45 8.83
C CYS A 88 -20.14 3.20 8.37
N LEU A 89 -19.88 2.72 7.15
CA LEU A 89 -20.51 1.50 6.63
C LEU A 89 -20.01 0.24 7.35
N ALA A 90 -18.74 0.21 7.76
CA ALA A 90 -18.22 -0.89 8.57
C ALA A 90 -18.96 -0.98 9.93
N PHE A 91 -19.19 0.16 10.58
CA PHE A 91 -20.00 0.21 11.79
C PHE A 91 -21.46 -0.17 11.53
N LYS A 92 -22.02 0.19 10.37
CA LYS A 92 -23.36 -0.24 9.99
C LYS A 92 -23.46 -1.75 9.81
N LEU A 93 -22.46 -2.40 9.20
CA LEU A 93 -22.43 -3.86 9.10
C LEU A 93 -22.33 -4.53 10.48
N LEU A 94 -21.65 -3.91 11.46
CA LEU A 94 -21.66 -4.40 12.85
C LEU A 94 -23.04 -4.30 13.49
N GLN A 95 -23.83 -3.28 13.13
CA GLN A 95 -25.22 -3.15 13.56
C GLN A 95 -26.16 -4.17 12.88
N LEU A 96 -25.98 -4.39 11.58
CA LEU A 96 -26.83 -5.30 10.78
C LEU A 96 -26.52 -6.78 11.06
N ALA A 97 -25.26 -7.10 11.40
CA ALA A 97 -24.79 -8.46 11.63
C ALA A 97 -25.16 -9.44 10.48
N PRO A 98 -24.72 -9.17 9.23
CA PRO A 98 -25.09 -9.98 8.08
C PRO A 98 -24.64 -11.45 8.21
N ASN A 99 -25.45 -12.33 7.62
CA ASN A 99 -25.17 -13.77 7.53
C ASN A 99 -23.98 -14.06 6.61
N ASP A 100 -23.40 -15.26 6.77
CA ASP A 100 -22.24 -15.70 5.98
C ASP A 100 -22.51 -15.74 4.47
N GLU A 101 -23.74 -16.02 4.04
CA GLU A 101 -24.13 -15.99 2.62
C GLU A 101 -23.99 -14.60 2.00
N ILE A 102 -24.41 -13.56 2.75
CA ILE A 102 -24.31 -12.17 2.32
C ILE A 102 -22.84 -11.74 2.26
N LEU A 103 -22.04 -12.15 3.25
CA LEU A 103 -20.60 -11.87 3.25
C LEU A 103 -19.88 -12.56 2.09
N ALA A 104 -20.23 -13.82 1.79
CA ALA A 104 -19.70 -14.52 0.63
C ALA A 104 -20.06 -13.79 -0.66
N ALA A 105 -21.30 -13.31 -0.79
CA ALA A 105 -21.73 -12.50 -1.94
C ALA A 105 -20.94 -11.18 -2.05
N TYR A 106 -20.65 -10.50 -0.94
CA TYR A 106 -19.82 -9.27 -0.93
C TYR A 106 -18.36 -9.52 -1.30
N LEU A 107 -17.79 -10.65 -0.90
CA LEU A 107 -16.38 -10.98 -1.16
C LEU A 107 -16.17 -11.47 -2.60
N GLN A 108 -17.07 -12.32 -3.08
CA GLN A 108 -17.03 -12.93 -4.40
C GLN A 108 -17.61 -11.96 -5.45
N HIS A 109 -18.89 -12.13 -5.82
CA HIS A 109 -19.51 -11.41 -6.93
C HIS A 109 -19.49 -9.89 -6.76
N GLY A 110 -19.82 -9.40 -5.56
CA GLY A 110 -19.77 -7.97 -5.25
C GLY A 110 -18.33 -7.44 -5.25
N GLY A 111 -17.40 -8.20 -4.70
CA GLY A 111 -16.01 -7.80 -4.52
C GLY A 111 -15.20 -7.81 -5.81
N GLU A 112 -15.56 -8.66 -6.78
CA GLU A 112 -14.96 -8.69 -8.12
C GLU A 112 -15.26 -7.39 -8.87
N ARG A 113 -16.51 -6.92 -8.76
CA ARG A 113 -16.97 -5.68 -9.41
C ARG A 113 -16.52 -4.43 -8.65
N PHE A 114 -16.61 -4.46 -7.32
CA PHE A 114 -16.40 -3.31 -6.46
C PHE A 114 -15.32 -3.59 -5.41
N LYS A 115 -14.10 -3.12 -5.69
CA LYS A 115 -12.94 -3.31 -4.80
C LYS A 115 -13.13 -2.78 -3.37
N TYR A 116 -13.90 -1.70 -3.19
CA TYR A 116 -14.18 -1.15 -1.87
C TYR A 116 -15.20 -1.98 -1.09
N LEU A 117 -16.11 -2.68 -1.78
CA LEU A 117 -17.03 -3.63 -1.14
C LEU A 117 -16.26 -4.85 -0.63
N ARG A 118 -15.31 -5.36 -1.43
CA ARG A 118 -14.39 -6.40 -0.99
C ARG A 118 -13.61 -5.97 0.24
N ALA A 119 -12.97 -4.80 0.20
CA ALA A 119 -12.23 -4.28 1.35
C ALA A 119 -13.12 -4.12 2.60
N LEU A 120 -14.38 -3.71 2.43
CA LEU A 120 -15.32 -3.56 3.54
C LEU A 120 -15.68 -4.91 4.16
N ALA A 121 -15.97 -5.92 3.32
CA ALA A 121 -16.29 -7.26 3.78
C ALA A 121 -15.10 -7.93 4.47
N LEU A 122 -13.88 -7.80 3.92
CA LEU A 122 -12.65 -8.30 4.54
C LEU A 122 -12.41 -7.68 5.92
N PHE A 123 -12.61 -6.36 6.02
CA PHE A 123 -12.50 -5.64 7.29
C PHE A 123 -13.54 -6.14 8.29
N TYR A 124 -14.79 -6.34 7.87
CA TYR A 124 -15.85 -6.87 8.74
C TYR A 124 -15.57 -8.31 9.22
N VAL A 125 -15.10 -9.19 8.33
CA VAL A 125 -14.70 -10.56 8.67
C VAL A 125 -13.59 -10.54 9.72
N ARG A 126 -12.56 -9.71 9.53
CA ARG A 126 -11.46 -9.56 10.49
C ARG A 126 -11.92 -9.13 11.89
N LEU A 127 -12.96 -8.31 11.96
CA LEU A 127 -13.50 -7.80 13.22
C LEU A 127 -14.38 -8.82 13.96
N THR A 128 -15.08 -9.70 13.26
CA THR A 128 -16.19 -10.49 13.83
C THR A 128 -15.96 -12.00 13.84
N ARG A 129 -15.12 -12.54 12.96
CA ARG A 129 -14.93 -14.00 12.80
C ARG A 129 -13.78 -14.52 13.67
N PRO A 130 -13.80 -15.80 14.07
CA PRO A 130 -12.71 -16.42 14.82
C PRO A 130 -11.44 -16.55 13.96
N ALA A 131 -10.30 -16.78 14.59
CA ALA A 131 -8.98 -16.69 13.94
C ALA A 131 -8.85 -17.61 12.71
N ASP A 132 -9.30 -18.86 12.83
CA ASP A 132 -9.28 -19.87 11.77
C ASP A 132 -10.08 -19.43 10.54
N ALA A 133 -11.30 -18.93 10.75
CA ALA A 133 -12.15 -18.42 9.67
C ALA A 133 -11.56 -17.15 9.04
N VAL A 134 -10.91 -16.30 9.81
CA VAL A 134 -10.23 -15.10 9.31
C VAL A 134 -9.13 -15.49 8.33
N TYR A 135 -8.19 -16.35 8.71
CA TYR A 135 -7.10 -16.76 7.81
C TYR A 135 -7.64 -17.43 6.54
N ARG A 136 -8.56 -18.40 6.67
CA ARG A 136 -9.17 -19.09 5.50
C ARG A 136 -9.87 -18.14 4.53
N THR A 137 -10.50 -17.09 5.04
CA THR A 137 -11.25 -16.14 4.22
C THR A 137 -10.35 -15.06 3.62
N LEU A 138 -9.34 -14.58 4.36
CA LEU A 138 -8.51 -13.44 3.93
C LEU A 138 -7.35 -13.85 3.03
N GLU A 139 -6.70 -14.99 3.30
CA GLU A 139 -5.51 -15.44 2.57
C GLU A 139 -5.69 -15.52 1.03
N PRO A 140 -6.83 -15.99 0.48
CA PRO A 140 -7.04 -16.02 -0.97
C PRO A 140 -6.99 -14.63 -1.62
N PHE A 141 -7.28 -13.57 -0.87
CA PHE A 141 -7.30 -12.20 -1.38
C PHE A 141 -5.93 -11.51 -1.33
N LEU A 142 -4.87 -12.19 -0.84
CA LEU A 142 -3.49 -11.75 -1.03
C LEU A 142 -3.05 -11.81 -2.51
N ALA A 143 -3.80 -12.52 -3.36
CA ALA A 143 -3.60 -12.48 -4.81
C ALA A 143 -4.22 -11.24 -5.48
N ASP A 144 -5.04 -10.46 -4.77
CA ASP A 144 -5.76 -9.31 -5.34
C ASP A 144 -4.87 -8.05 -5.36
N ARG A 145 -4.29 -7.75 -6.52
CA ARG A 145 -3.37 -6.62 -6.73
C ARG A 145 -4.08 -5.32 -7.14
N ARG A 146 -5.39 -5.18 -6.91
CA ARG A 146 -6.14 -3.98 -7.32
C ARG A 146 -5.77 -2.78 -6.44
N LYS A 147 -5.61 -1.62 -7.08
CA LYS A 147 -5.27 -0.34 -6.41
C LYS A 147 -6.42 0.17 -5.53
N LEU A 148 -6.12 0.49 -4.27
CA LEU A 148 -6.99 1.19 -3.32
C LEU A 148 -6.41 2.55 -2.97
N ARG A 149 -7.29 3.51 -2.65
CA ARG A 149 -6.86 4.79 -2.04
C ARG A 149 -7.01 4.66 -0.54
N ARG A 150 -5.92 4.87 0.21
CA ARG A 150 -5.95 4.90 1.68
C ARG A 150 -5.91 6.33 2.17
N ARG A 151 -6.82 6.71 3.07
CA ARG A 151 -6.83 8.02 3.70
C ARG A 151 -6.29 7.92 5.12
N GLY A 152 -5.09 8.48 5.31
CA GLY A 152 -4.44 8.63 6.60
C GLY A 152 -4.68 10.00 7.22
N ARG A 153 -3.93 10.31 8.29
CA ARG A 153 -3.97 11.64 8.93
C ARG A 153 -3.37 12.73 8.04
N ALA A 154 -2.31 12.41 7.31
CA ALA A 154 -1.53 13.35 6.51
C ALA A 154 -2.01 13.51 5.05
N GLY A 155 -2.98 12.70 4.60
CA GLY A 155 -3.46 12.76 3.21
C GLY A 155 -3.97 11.41 2.69
N THR A 156 -4.06 11.30 1.37
CA THR A 156 -4.40 10.06 0.67
C THR A 156 -3.17 9.43 0.04
N THR A 157 -2.89 8.18 0.36
CA THR A 157 -1.83 7.37 -0.23
C THR A 157 -2.44 6.30 -1.14
N LEU A 158 -1.67 5.85 -2.14
CA LEU A 158 -2.02 4.67 -2.92
C LEU A 158 -1.62 3.43 -2.12
N THR A 159 -2.50 2.43 -2.06
CA THR A 159 -2.23 1.10 -1.51
C THR A 159 -2.86 0.06 -2.42
N PHE A 160 -2.71 -1.21 -2.10
CA PHE A 160 -3.32 -2.31 -2.84
C PHE A 160 -4.25 -3.15 -1.94
N VAL A 161 -5.01 -4.09 -2.52
CA VAL A 161 -5.95 -4.92 -1.75
C VAL A 161 -5.18 -5.96 -0.93
N ASP A 162 -4.20 -6.64 -1.52
CA ASP A 162 -3.23 -7.51 -0.87
C ASP A 162 -2.52 -6.82 0.31
N ASP A 163 -1.96 -5.61 0.12
CA ASP A 163 -1.38 -4.81 1.21
C ASP A 163 -2.38 -4.57 2.35
N PHE A 164 -3.65 -4.32 1.99
CA PHE A 164 -4.70 -4.08 2.97
C PHE A 164 -5.07 -5.36 3.72
N VAL A 165 -5.08 -6.51 3.05
CA VAL A 165 -5.31 -7.82 3.67
C VAL A 165 -4.18 -8.17 4.63
N ASP A 166 -2.93 -7.97 4.21
CA ASP A 166 -1.76 -8.18 5.08
C ASP A 166 -1.81 -7.27 6.32
N ASP A 167 -2.15 -5.99 6.13
CA ASP A 167 -2.39 -5.04 7.21
C ASP A 167 -3.43 -5.56 8.21
N LEU A 168 -4.49 -6.24 7.75
CA LEU A 168 -5.52 -6.80 8.62
C LEU A 168 -5.03 -8.02 9.42
N LEU A 169 -4.15 -8.84 8.84
CA LEU A 169 -3.63 -10.04 9.50
C LEU A 169 -2.54 -9.69 10.53
N VAL A 170 -1.64 -8.77 10.17
CA VAL A 170 -0.42 -8.49 10.96
C VAL A 170 -0.59 -7.30 11.91
N LYS A 171 -1.25 -6.21 11.48
CA LYS A 171 -1.25 -4.97 12.26
C LYS A 171 -2.29 -5.01 13.38
N PRO A 172 -1.97 -4.48 14.57
CA PRO A 172 -2.91 -4.43 15.69
C PRO A 172 -4.01 -3.38 15.51
N ARG A 173 -3.83 -2.42 14.58
CA ARG A 173 -4.75 -1.30 14.38
C ARG A 173 -4.86 -0.92 12.92
N VAL A 174 -6.08 -0.96 12.38
CA VAL A 174 -6.38 -0.63 10.98
C VAL A 174 -7.62 0.26 10.93
N CYS A 175 -7.64 1.25 10.02
CA CYS A 175 -8.77 2.16 9.82
C CYS A 175 -9.35 2.78 11.13
N ALA A 176 -8.47 3.27 12.01
CA ALA A 176 -8.83 3.83 13.33
C ALA A 176 -9.61 2.87 14.26
N THR A 177 -9.53 1.56 14.00
CA THR A 177 -10.12 0.53 14.83
C THR A 177 -9.01 -0.37 15.36
N SER A 178 -8.98 -0.56 16.68
CA SER A 178 -8.09 -1.51 17.33
C SER A 178 -8.63 -2.92 17.11
N LEU A 179 -7.85 -3.78 16.45
CA LEU A 179 -8.24 -5.14 16.15
C LEU A 179 -7.98 -6.03 17.38
N TRP A 180 -8.82 -7.04 17.58
CA TRP A 180 -8.56 -8.05 18.60
C TRP A 180 -7.33 -8.87 18.20
N LYS A 181 -6.56 -9.34 19.20
CA LYS A 181 -5.30 -10.04 18.98
C LYS A 181 -5.55 -11.41 18.35
N LEU A 182 -5.11 -11.59 17.11
CA LEU A 182 -5.08 -12.88 16.46
C LEU A 182 -3.92 -13.71 17.02
N PRO A 183 -4.14 -15.00 17.33
CA PRO A 183 -3.04 -15.96 17.46
C PRO A 183 -2.19 -15.96 16.18
N SER A 184 -0.88 -16.15 16.32
CA SER A 184 0.00 -16.34 15.16
C SER A 184 -0.43 -17.58 14.38
N ARG A 185 -0.13 -17.57 13.08
CA ARG A 185 -0.48 -18.66 12.18
C ARG A 185 0.19 -19.97 12.61
N ASP A 186 1.46 -19.91 12.99
CA ASP A 186 2.25 -21.06 13.48
C ASP A 186 1.54 -21.80 14.61
N VAL A 187 0.96 -21.07 15.57
CA VAL A 187 0.21 -21.67 16.67
C VAL A 187 -1.04 -22.38 16.16
N LEU A 188 -1.71 -21.85 15.14
CA LEU A 188 -2.90 -22.50 14.57
C LEU A 188 -2.55 -23.71 13.70
N GLU A 189 -1.38 -23.72 13.08
CA GLU A 189 -0.82 -24.87 12.35
C GLU A 189 -0.43 -25.99 13.32
N ASP A 190 0.27 -25.66 14.42
CA ASP A 190 0.63 -26.61 15.48
C ASP A 190 -0.61 -27.27 16.12
N LEU A 191 -1.70 -26.50 16.25
CA LEU A 191 -2.99 -27.00 16.74
C LEU A 191 -3.78 -27.81 15.68
N GLY A 192 -3.29 -27.90 14.44
CA GLY A 192 -3.94 -28.60 13.33
C GLY A 192 -5.25 -27.94 12.86
N LYS A 193 -5.45 -26.65 13.17
CA LYS A 193 -6.64 -25.90 12.73
C LYS A 193 -6.48 -25.30 11.34
N LEU A 194 -5.24 -25.02 10.94
CA LEU A 194 -4.87 -24.51 9.63
C LEU A 194 -3.77 -25.37 9.05
N GLU A 195 -3.78 -25.50 7.72
CA GLU A 195 -2.67 -26.09 6.98
C GLU A 195 -1.62 -25.01 6.65
N PRO A 196 -0.36 -25.42 6.39
CA PRO A 196 0.67 -24.52 5.88
C PRO A 196 0.15 -23.72 4.67
N ARG A 197 0.47 -22.42 4.61
CA ARG A 197 -0.05 -21.55 3.56
C ARG A 197 0.63 -21.90 2.25
N VAL A 198 -0.15 -22.31 1.26
CA VAL A 198 0.36 -22.43 -0.10
C VAL A 198 0.24 -21.06 -0.77
N SER A 199 1.38 -20.46 -1.09
CA SER A 199 1.41 -19.20 -1.83
C SER A 199 1.04 -19.45 -3.29
N PRO A 200 0.27 -18.55 -3.95
CA PRO A 200 0.03 -18.66 -5.39
C PRO A 200 1.30 -18.62 -6.25
N LEU A 201 2.42 -18.14 -5.68
CA LEU A 201 3.72 -18.07 -6.33
C LEU A 201 4.52 -19.38 -6.23
N GLY A 202 4.07 -20.38 -5.46
CA GLY A 202 4.83 -21.61 -5.23
C GLY A 202 5.75 -21.53 -4.00
N ASP A 203 6.67 -22.49 -3.90
CA ASP A 203 7.69 -22.52 -2.86
C ASP A 203 8.78 -21.48 -3.15
N ILE A 204 9.26 -20.80 -2.11
CA ILE A 204 10.28 -19.75 -2.25
C ILE A 204 11.59 -20.37 -2.73
N ASP A 205 11.92 -21.57 -2.26
CA ASP A 205 13.15 -22.26 -2.64
C ASP A 205 13.14 -22.60 -4.14
N GLU A 206 12.00 -23.05 -4.67
CA GLU A 206 11.84 -23.34 -6.11
C GLU A 206 12.01 -22.08 -6.97
N ILE A 207 11.46 -20.93 -6.54
CA ILE A 207 11.59 -19.66 -7.27
C ILE A 207 13.04 -19.16 -7.26
N LEU A 208 13.72 -19.27 -6.12
CA LEU A 208 15.12 -18.85 -5.99
C LEU A 208 16.05 -19.75 -6.83
N ASP A 209 15.79 -21.05 -6.86
CA ASP A 209 16.53 -21.99 -7.70
C ASP A 209 16.32 -21.70 -9.19
N GLU A 210 15.09 -21.36 -9.61
CA GLU A 210 14.79 -20.93 -10.99
C GLU A 210 15.49 -19.61 -11.37
N GLU A 211 15.49 -18.60 -10.48
CA GLU A 211 16.21 -17.34 -10.71
C GLU A 211 17.73 -17.55 -10.77
N GLU A 212 18.30 -18.41 -9.92
CA GLU A 212 19.72 -18.76 -9.99
C GLU A 212 20.07 -19.50 -11.28
N GLU A 213 19.21 -20.42 -11.75
CA GLU A 213 19.40 -21.09 -13.04
C GLU A 213 19.31 -20.12 -14.22
N GLU A 214 18.37 -19.17 -14.23
CA GLU A 214 18.28 -18.14 -15.26
C GLU A 214 19.52 -17.23 -15.27
N ALA A 215 19.99 -16.80 -14.09
CA ALA A 215 21.21 -16.00 -13.99
C ALA A 215 22.43 -16.76 -14.55
N ARG A 216 22.55 -18.06 -14.24
CA ARG A 216 23.63 -18.90 -14.80
C ARG A 216 23.48 -19.09 -16.32
N ARG A 217 22.27 -19.13 -16.87
CA ARG A 217 22.06 -19.20 -18.33
C ARG A 217 22.46 -17.89 -19.01
N MET A 218 22.14 -16.74 -18.40
CA MET A 218 22.57 -15.43 -18.90
C MET A 218 24.10 -15.29 -18.90
N ASP A 219 24.79 -15.75 -17.84
CA ASP A 219 26.25 -15.74 -17.80
C ASP A 219 26.88 -16.60 -18.92
N VAL A 220 26.28 -17.74 -19.26
CA VAL A 220 26.77 -18.63 -20.33
C VAL A 220 26.48 -18.06 -21.73
N GLU A 221 25.41 -17.28 -21.89
CA GLU A 221 25.13 -16.56 -23.14
C GLU A 221 26.11 -15.40 -23.35
N ASP A 222 26.41 -14.61 -22.31
CA ASP A 222 27.43 -13.55 -22.36
C ASP A 222 28.83 -14.12 -22.63
N GLU A 223 29.21 -15.25 -22.00
CA GLU A 223 30.49 -15.92 -22.28
C GLU A 223 30.60 -16.44 -23.72
N ASN A 224 29.48 -16.88 -24.33
CA ASN A 224 29.46 -17.31 -25.73
C ASN A 224 29.53 -16.13 -26.70
N ASP A 225 28.90 -15.00 -26.39
CA ASP A 225 28.98 -13.78 -27.20
C ASP A 225 30.38 -13.14 -27.14
N ASP A 226 31.06 -13.16 -25.99
CA ASP A 226 32.46 -12.73 -25.84
C ASP A 226 33.44 -13.66 -26.59
N ALA A 227 33.16 -14.97 -26.61
CA ALA A 227 33.94 -15.94 -27.39
C ALA A 227 33.76 -15.73 -28.90
N MET A 228 32.54 -15.43 -29.37
CA MET A 228 32.25 -15.12 -30.77
C MET A 228 32.89 -13.82 -31.25
N GLN A 229 33.05 -12.81 -30.39
CA GLN A 229 33.77 -11.57 -30.72
C GLN A 229 35.29 -11.78 -30.79
N ARG A 230 35.87 -12.62 -29.92
CA ARG A 230 37.31 -12.95 -29.96
C ARG A 230 37.71 -13.75 -31.21
N ASP A 231 36.85 -14.64 -31.69
CA ASP A 231 37.11 -15.41 -32.93
C ASP A 231 37.01 -14.57 -34.22
N GLN A 232 36.43 -13.37 -34.15
CA GLN A 232 36.36 -12.43 -35.27
C GLN A 232 37.60 -11.53 -35.39
N ASP A 233 38.26 -11.21 -34.28
CA ASP A 233 39.49 -10.38 -34.30
C ASP A 233 40.75 -11.18 -34.71
N ASP A 234 40.78 -12.51 -34.52
CA ASP A 234 41.92 -13.38 -34.88
C ASP A 234 41.90 -13.85 -36.35
N ARG A 235 40.97 -13.33 -37.17
CA ARG A 235 40.85 -13.66 -38.61
C ARG A 235 41.18 -12.49 -39.55
N SER A 236 41.74 -11.40 -39.06
CA SER A 236 42.19 -10.27 -39.88
C SER A 236 43.71 -10.21 -40.15
N ASP A 237 44.51 -11.18 -39.69
CA ASP A 237 45.96 -11.17 -39.87
C ASP A 237 46.48 -12.38 -40.66
N ASP A 238 46.16 -12.47 -41.96
CA ASP A 238 47.09 -13.01 -42.97
C ASP A 238 46.63 -12.65 -44.40
N SER A 239 47.23 -11.58 -44.94
CA SER A 239 47.48 -11.49 -46.38
C SER A 239 48.83 -10.82 -46.58
N SER A 240 49.83 -11.66 -46.78
CA SER A 240 51.24 -11.36 -46.88
C SER A 240 51.69 -10.91 -48.29
N HIS A 241 52.57 -9.91 -48.32
CA HIS A 241 53.66 -9.65 -49.31
C HIS A 241 53.23 -8.99 -50.65
N ASP A 242 53.98 -8.13 -51.35
CA ASP A 242 55.43 -7.89 -51.47
C ASP A 242 55.67 -6.61 -52.34
N ARG A 243 56.68 -5.77 -52.02
CA ARG A 243 57.75 -5.26 -52.94
C ARG A 243 58.25 -3.82 -52.70
N ARG A 244 59.51 -3.79 -52.21
CA ARG A 244 60.70 -3.04 -52.70
C ARG A 244 60.81 -1.51 -52.52
N ASP A 245 61.69 -1.16 -51.58
CA ASP A 245 62.93 -0.36 -51.76
C ASP A 245 62.97 0.80 -52.78
N ARG A 246 63.07 2.05 -52.28
CA ARG A 246 64.30 2.89 -52.29
C ARG A 246 63.97 4.39 -52.20
N ASN A 247 64.42 4.99 -51.09
CA ASN A 247 65.24 6.21 -50.99
C ASN A 247 64.95 7.40 -51.93
N GLY A 248 64.54 8.54 -51.37
CA GLY A 248 64.57 9.80 -52.12
C GLY A 248 63.94 10.98 -51.37
N ARG A 249 64.78 11.94 -50.97
CA ARG A 249 64.43 13.14 -50.21
C ARG A 249 63.67 14.19 -51.05
N ARG A 250 63.09 15.16 -50.32
CA ARG A 250 62.86 16.58 -50.65
C ARG A 250 61.55 16.98 -51.37
N ALA A 251 60.70 17.62 -50.55
CA ALA A 251 60.27 19.03 -50.61
C ALA A 251 59.36 19.53 -51.75
N SER A 252 58.46 20.44 -51.34
CA SER A 252 57.60 21.31 -52.16
C SER A 252 56.37 20.58 -52.71
N SER A 253 55.15 21.13 -52.77
CA SER A 253 54.62 22.49 -52.70
C SER A 253 53.07 22.39 -52.66
N TYR A 254 52.39 23.45 -52.21
CA TYR A 254 51.11 24.02 -52.67
C TYR A 254 50.07 23.07 -53.31
N ASP A 255 48.78 23.11 -53.03
CA ASP A 255 47.91 24.21 -52.64
C ASP A 255 46.51 23.61 -52.41
N SER A 256 45.71 24.30 -51.59
CA SER A 256 44.29 24.58 -51.85
C SER A 256 43.32 23.39 -51.93
N ASP A 257 42.18 23.41 -51.27
CA ASP A 257 41.58 24.34 -50.32
C ASP A 257 40.32 23.60 -49.86
N ARG A 258 39.78 24.12 -48.77
CA ARG A 258 38.34 24.32 -48.62
C ARG A 258 37.50 23.15 -48.18
N ASP A 259 36.67 23.26 -47.16
CA ASP A 259 36.33 24.26 -46.13
C ASP A 259 35.13 23.54 -45.48
N GLU A 260 34.74 23.70 -44.24
CA GLU A 260 35.20 24.48 -43.11
C GLU A 260 34.13 24.19 -42.03
N HIS A 261 34.61 23.98 -40.80
CA HIS A 261 33.98 24.25 -39.50
C HIS A 261 32.56 23.71 -39.17
N ASP A 262 32.29 23.23 -37.96
CA ASP A 262 32.64 23.93 -36.71
C ASP A 262 32.93 23.01 -35.52
N ASP A 263 33.95 23.45 -34.77
CA ASP A 263 34.63 22.90 -33.61
C ASP A 263 33.86 23.29 -32.32
N ARG A 264 33.72 22.44 -31.28
CA ARG A 264 34.57 22.37 -30.05
C ARG A 264 34.65 23.70 -29.23
N PRO A 265 34.97 23.73 -27.91
CA PRO A 265 35.88 22.77 -27.26
C PRO A 265 35.64 22.42 -25.77
N THR A 266 36.31 21.32 -25.43
CA THR A 266 36.84 20.95 -24.12
C THR A 266 38.07 21.82 -23.81
N GLU A 267 38.20 22.40 -22.61
CA GLU A 267 39.50 22.79 -22.04
C GLU A 267 39.53 22.51 -20.53
N GLN A 268 40.35 21.55 -20.10
CA GLN A 268 41.69 21.71 -19.54
C GLN A 268 41.74 22.06 -18.04
N ARG A 269 41.84 20.98 -17.26
CA ARG A 269 42.85 20.71 -16.22
C ARG A 269 43.56 21.90 -15.50
N ARG A 270 43.30 21.91 -14.17
CA ARG A 270 44.24 22.02 -13.00
C ARG A 270 44.70 23.43 -12.57
N PRO A 271 45.25 23.65 -11.35
CA PRO A 271 44.94 23.13 -9.99
C PRO A 271 45.02 24.20 -8.83
N ARG A 272 44.58 23.81 -7.61
CA ARG A 272 45.08 24.14 -6.23
C ARG A 272 45.05 25.57 -5.62
N ARG A 273 44.52 25.58 -4.36
CA ARG A 273 44.79 26.42 -3.15
C ARG A 273 44.34 27.91 -3.27
N ASP A 274 43.75 28.55 -2.26
CA ASP A 274 44.24 28.77 -0.89
C ASP A 274 43.11 29.27 0.04
N SER A 275 43.48 29.34 1.31
CA SER A 275 42.81 29.49 2.60
C SER A 275 42.25 30.89 2.94
N ARG A 276 41.62 30.95 4.14
CA ARG A 276 41.30 32.08 5.05
C ARG A 276 39.84 32.52 5.05
N ASP A 277 39.09 32.29 6.13
CA ASP A 277 39.19 32.80 7.53
C ASP A 277 38.44 34.14 7.71
N ASP A 278 37.71 34.18 8.83
CA ASP A 278 37.30 35.35 9.62
C ASP A 278 36.18 36.25 9.05
N ASP A 279 35.22 36.75 9.81
CA ASP A 279 34.78 36.54 11.19
C ASP A 279 33.48 37.36 11.38
N ASP A 280 32.71 36.97 12.38
CA ASP A 280 32.06 37.81 13.40
C ASP A 280 31.26 39.09 13.00
N ASN A 281 30.00 39.17 13.42
CA ASN A 281 29.67 40.08 14.53
C ASN A 281 28.29 39.82 15.16
N SER A 282 28.39 39.53 16.44
CA SER A 282 27.43 39.48 17.53
C SER A 282 26.65 40.76 17.91
N SER A 283 25.54 40.51 18.64
CA SER A 283 25.02 41.26 19.81
C SER A 283 24.17 42.53 19.55
N ASP A 284 23.21 42.99 20.38
CA ASP A 284 22.78 42.74 21.77
C ASP A 284 21.41 43.43 22.01
N SER A 285 20.81 43.17 23.18
CA SER A 285 19.80 43.92 23.95
C SER A 285 18.33 43.45 23.81
N GLY A 286 17.56 43.21 24.88
CA GLY A 286 17.83 43.31 26.31
C GLY A 286 16.52 43.57 27.09
N SER A 287 16.33 42.79 28.17
CA SER A 287 15.60 43.12 29.41
C SER A 287 14.07 43.26 29.43
N GLY A 288 13.44 42.67 30.46
CA GLY A 288 12.04 42.91 30.82
C GLY A 288 11.45 41.98 31.87
N ALA A 289 11.99 41.98 33.09
CA ALA A 289 11.37 41.34 34.26
C ALA A 289 10.05 42.03 34.66
N ARG A 290 9.05 41.26 35.13
CA ARG A 290 8.17 41.67 36.24
C ARG A 290 7.29 40.52 36.77
N SER A 291 7.01 40.66 38.05
CA SER A 291 6.51 39.69 39.01
C SER A 291 5.05 39.96 39.39
N ARG A 292 4.49 39.02 40.19
CA ARG A 292 3.41 39.18 41.21
C ARG A 292 1.92 39.03 40.83
N SER A 293 1.37 37.91 41.31
CA SER A 293 0.22 37.76 42.22
C SER A 293 -1.06 38.60 42.04
N ARG A 294 -2.19 37.90 41.84
CA ARG A 294 -3.33 37.81 42.77
C ARG A 294 -4.24 36.66 42.39
#